data_AF-A0A7V9JZ68-F1
#
_entry.id   AF-A0A7V9JZ68-F1
#
_cell.length_a   1.000
_cell.length_b   1.000
_cell.length_c   1.000
_cell.angle_alpha   90.00
_cell.angle_beta   90.00
_cell.angle_gamma   90.00
#
_symmetry.space_group_name_H-M   'P 1'
#
loop_
_entity.id
_entity.type
_entity.pdbx_description
1 polymer ?
#
loop_
_entity_poly.entity_id
_entity_poly.type
_entity_poly.pdbx_seq_one_letter_code
_entity_poly.pdbx_strand_id
1 'polypeptide(L)' 'MSRGVRVGHWSDHRARTGCTVVLLPPGTTASAEVRGGAPASRELALLEPGRTVAG' A
#
# COMPACT_ATOMS: atom_id res chain seq x y z
N MET A 1 -15.32 -0.53 16.47
CA MET A 1 -14.12 -0.49 15.59
C MET A 1 -14.41 0.49 14.45
N SER A 2 -13.48 1.41 14.16
CA SER A 2 -13.69 2.42 13.10
C SER A 2 -13.84 1.75 11.72
N ARG A 3 -14.88 2.11 10.98
CA ARG A 3 -15.36 1.40 9.79
C ARG A 3 -14.87 2.01 8.46
N GLY A 4 -13.72 2.69 8.46
CA GLY A 4 -13.21 3.43 7.31
C GLY A 4 -11.70 3.30 7.12
N VAL A 5 -11.18 3.96 6.08
CA VAL A 5 -9.74 4.04 5.79
C VAL A 5 -9.02 4.72 6.95
N ARG A 6 -7.91 4.14 7.40
CA ARG A 6 -7.01 4.75 8.39
C ARG A 6 -5.67 5.05 7.73
N VAL A 7 -5.07 6.18 8.10
CA VAL A 7 -3.75 6.58 7.61
C VAL A 7 -2.84 6.78 8.80
N GLY A 8 -1.66 6.19 8.76
CA GLY A 8 -0.60 6.35 9.76
C GLY A 8 0.65 6.91 9.11
N HIS A 9 1.34 7.79 9.83
CA HIS A 9 2.61 8.37 9.40
C HIS A 9 3.64 8.21 10.51
N TRP A 10 4.88 7.95 10.11
CA TRP A 10 6.04 8.03 10.99
C TRP A 10 7.15 8.78 10.26
N SER A 11 7.90 9.61 10.98
CA SER A 11 8.97 10.44 10.41
C SER A 11 10.16 10.52 11.37
N ASP A 12 11.35 10.31 10.84
CA ASP A 12 12.62 10.66 11.47
C ASP A 12 13.17 11.93 10.81
N HIS A 13 13.04 13.05 11.52
CA HIS A 13 13.46 14.36 11.02
C HIS A 13 14.98 14.52 10.90
N ARG A 14 15.77 13.77 11.68
CA ARG A 14 17.24 13.85 11.62
C ARG A 14 17.76 13.08 10.42
N ALA A 15 17.29 11.85 10.22
CA ALA A 15 17.66 11.03 9.08
C ALA A 15 16.95 11.44 7.77
N ARG A 16 15.93 12.31 7.85
CA ARG A 16 15.09 12.77 6.73
C ARG A 16 14.42 11.60 6.00
N THR A 17 13.87 10.67 6.77
CA THR A 17 13.17 9.50 6.26
C THR A 17 11.85 9.29 7.01
N GLY A 18 11.01 8.40 6.51
CA GLY A 18 9.73 8.10 7.12
C GLY A 18 8.94 7.06 6.34
N CYS A 19 7.72 6.81 6.80
CA CYS A 19 6.78 5.90 6.17
C CYS A 19 5.35 6.43 6.31
N THR A 20 4.53 6.17 5.30
CA THR A 20 3.08 6.36 5.35
C THR A 20 2.43 5.02 5.06
N VAL A 21 1.45 4.64 5.88
CA VAL A 21 0.66 3.43 5.71
C VAL A 21 -0.80 3.81 5.57
N VAL A 22 -1.44 3.29 4.52
CA VAL A 22 -2.89 3.34 4.34
C VAL A 22 -3.44 1.97 4.72
N LEU A 23 -4.21 1.90 5.80
CA LEU A 23 -4.83 0.69 6.30
C LEU A 23 -6.31 0.67 5.91
N LEU A 24 -6.65 -0.22 5.00
CA LEU A 24 -8.00 -0.39 4.47
C LEU A 24 -8.83 -1.33 5.38
N PRO A 25 -10.16 -1.19 5.43
CA PRO A 25 -11.02 -2.17 6.08
C PRO A 25 -10.87 -3.59 5.49
N PRO A 26 -11.13 -4.66 6.26
CA PRO A 26 -11.17 -6.02 5.73
C PRO A 26 -12.13 -6.15 4.55
N GLY A 27 -11.77 -6.97 3.56
CA GLY A 27 -12.57 -7.18 2.35
C GLY A 27 -12.49 -6.08 1.30
N THR A 28 -11.53 -5.14 1.42
CA THR A 28 -11.32 -4.09 0.41
C THR A 28 -10.59 -4.66 -0.82
N THR A 29 -11.12 -4.40 -2.01
CA THR A 29 -10.45 -4.69 -3.29
C THR A 29 -9.37 -3.66 -3.61
N ALA A 30 -8.22 -4.09 -4.13
CA ALA A 30 -7.11 -3.21 -4.51
C ALA A 30 -6.52 -3.60 -5.87
N SER A 31 -6.00 -2.61 -6.60
CA SER A 31 -5.18 -2.74 -7.81
C SER A 31 -4.09 -1.66 -7.82
N ALA A 32 -3.08 -1.79 -8.68
CA ALA A 32 -2.00 -0.80 -8.77
C ALA A 32 -1.51 -0.63 -10.23
N GLU A 33 -0.98 0.55 -10.54
CA GLU A 33 -0.36 0.87 -11.84
C GLU A 33 0.98 1.58 -11.60
N VAL A 34 2.02 1.21 -12.34
CA VAL A 34 3.33 1.86 -12.29
C VAL A 34 3.64 2.54 -13.61
N ARG A 35 3.84 3.86 -13.56
CA ARG A 35 4.10 4.69 -14.75
C ARG A 35 5.56 5.14 -14.90
N GLY A 36 6.39 4.94 -13.86
CA GLY A 36 7.81 5.28 -13.88
C GLY A 36 8.70 4.15 -14.41
N GLY A 37 9.81 4.50 -15.07
CA GLY A 37 10.72 3.53 -15.71
C GLY A 37 11.70 2.79 -14.78
N ALA A 38 11.79 3.19 -13.50
CA ALA A 38 12.67 2.57 -12.51
C ALA A 38 11.91 2.30 -11.19
N PRO A 39 10.99 1.33 -11.17
CA PRO A 39 10.16 1.06 -10.00
C PRO A 39 10.94 0.40 -8.86
N ALA A 40 10.65 0.81 -7.64
CA ALA A 40 11.11 0.17 -6.40
C ALA A 40 9.89 -0.32 -5.59
N SER A 41 9.06 -1.14 -6.23
CA SER A 41 7.83 -1.67 -5.65
C SER A 41 8.03 -3.06 -5.05
N ARG A 42 7.09 -3.46 -4.18
CA ARG A 42 6.97 -4.83 -3.67
C ARG A 42 5.54 -5.31 -3.84
N GLU A 43 5.37 -6.61 -4.12
CA GLU A 43 4.08 -7.32 -4.15
C GLU A 43 2.99 -6.80 -5.12
N LEU A 44 3.24 -5.77 -5.93
CA LEU A 44 2.23 -5.24 -6.87
C LEU A 44 1.81 -6.27 -7.92
N ALA A 45 2.67 -7.21 -8.28
CA ALA A 45 2.35 -8.27 -9.25
C ALA A 45 1.17 -9.16 -8.81
N LEU A 46 0.89 -9.24 -7.51
CA LEU A 46 -0.25 -9.99 -6.98
C LEU A 46 -1.57 -9.23 -7.10
N LEU A 47 -1.53 -7.92 -7.41
CA LEU A 47 -2.70 -7.06 -7.58
C LEU A 47 -3.21 -7.03 -9.03
N GLU A 48 -2.59 -7.79 -9.93
CA GLU A 48 -3.08 -7.99 -11.29
C GLU A 48 -4.45 -8.71 -11.25
N PRO A 49 -5.47 -8.29 -12.03
CA PRO A 49 -6.84 -8.83 -11.94
C PRO A 49 -6.96 -10.35 -12.11
N GLY A 50 -6.00 -10.98 -12.82
CA GLY A 50 -5.96 -12.43 -13.02
C GLY A 50 -5.25 -13.22 -11.92
N ARG A 51 -4.82 -12.57 -10.83
CA ARG A 51 -4.10 -13.20 -9.71
C ARG A 51 -5.01 -13.30 -8.48
N THR A 52 -4.71 -14.29 -7.64
CA THR A 52 -5.42 -14.52 -6.37
C THR A 52 -4.45 -14.36 -5.21
N VAL A 53 -4.94 -13.79 -4.12
CA VAL A 53 -4.28 -13.76 -2.81
C VAL A 53 -5.20 -14.38 -1.77
N ALA A 54 -4.64 -15.01 -0.74
CA ALA A 54 -5.45 -15.50 0.38
C ALA A 54 -6.02 -14.31 1.16
N GLY A 55 -7.31 -14.40 1.50
CA GLY A 55 -8.02 -13.41 2.32
C GLY A 55 -7.93 -13.71 3.81
#